data_AF-A0A5B0VIT9-F1
#
_entry.id   AF-A0A5B0VIT9-F1
#
_cell.length_a   1.000
_cell.length_b   1.000
_cell.length_c   1.000
_cell.angle_alpha   90.00
_cell.angle_beta   90.00
_cell.angle_gamma   90.00
#
_symmetry.space_group_name_H-M   'P 1'
#
loop_
_entity.id
_entity.type
_entity.pdbx_description
1 polymer ?
#
loop_
_entity_poly.entity_id
_entity_poly.type
_entity_poly.pdbx_seq_one_letter_code
_entity_poly.pdbx_strand_id
1 'polypeptide(L)'
;MGKIAMLARGGKEPPYNPARVQLAQALDEIGRLERSVAEKSATVSRAHEMIAEAIREQDEAEQGVESARVTLRTRMIDSARTGSPALRDDVMGMAHARLATANEALAAAQAAVEVVRSSHEEHEEALVSAQRRRNAAIAKIFDDEVDGILAETIELRDKFLGKLIELRFVSSLAGNAWPPTDRSKAIDRLMNMPFGSTLHEAVRTDTAAAQPVVRPWRDAIQALQSDANAQLPTRAK
;
A
#
# COMPACT_ATOMS: atom_id res chain seq x y z
N MET A 1 6.06 -6.21 -27.59
CA MET A 1 6.22 -7.18 -26.48
C MET A 1 7.57 -7.11 -25.76
N GLY A 2 8.67 -6.56 -26.34
CA GLY A 2 10.02 -6.69 -25.76
C GLY A 2 10.48 -5.69 -24.69
N LYS A 3 9.71 -4.64 -24.35
CA LYS A 3 10.16 -3.57 -23.41
C LYS A 3 9.59 -3.66 -22.00
N ILE A 4 8.55 -4.47 -21.77
CA ILE A 4 7.95 -4.66 -20.44
C ILE A 4 8.79 -5.63 -19.59
N ALA A 5 9.62 -6.47 -20.22
CA ALA A 5 10.50 -7.42 -19.55
C ALA A 5 11.77 -6.80 -18.93
N MET A 6 12.06 -5.52 -19.19
CA MET A 6 13.30 -4.85 -18.71
C MET A 6 13.10 -3.91 -17.52
N LEU A 7 11.88 -3.82 -16.95
CA LEU A 7 11.55 -2.87 -15.88
C LEU A 7 11.66 -3.46 -14.45
N ALA A 8 12.39 -4.56 -14.27
CA ALA A 8 12.87 -4.91 -12.94
C ALA A 8 13.99 -3.92 -12.56
N ARG A 9 13.67 -2.99 -11.66
CA ARG A 9 14.60 -2.08 -10.99
C ARG A 9 15.87 -2.86 -10.60
N GLY A 10 16.97 -2.67 -11.35
CA GLY A 10 18.28 -3.30 -11.04
C GLY A 10 18.98 -4.09 -12.14
N GLY A 11 18.52 -4.10 -13.40
CA GLY A 11 19.30 -4.67 -14.52
C GLY A 11 19.55 -6.19 -14.44
N LYS A 12 18.79 -6.90 -13.61
CA LYS A 12 18.80 -8.36 -13.53
C LYS A 12 17.71 -8.92 -14.43
N GLU A 13 18.00 -10.08 -15.04
CA GLU A 13 17.10 -10.79 -15.96
C GLU A 13 15.66 -10.85 -15.40
N PRO A 14 14.63 -10.72 -16.26
CA PRO A 14 13.25 -10.85 -15.83
C PRO A 14 13.06 -12.21 -15.13
N PRO A 15 12.40 -12.24 -13.96
CA PRO A 15 12.25 -13.48 -13.23
C PRO A 15 11.44 -14.48 -14.05
N TYR A 16 11.93 -15.72 -14.14
CA TYR A 16 11.32 -16.80 -14.91
C TYR A 16 9.92 -17.20 -14.42
N ASN A 17 9.55 -16.83 -13.18
CA ASN A 17 8.24 -17.10 -12.59
C ASN A 17 7.22 -15.99 -12.98
N PRO A 18 6.06 -16.33 -13.57
CA PRO A 18 5.03 -15.36 -13.96
C PRO A 18 4.45 -14.54 -12.78
N ALA A 19 4.38 -15.11 -11.58
CA ALA A 19 3.94 -14.39 -10.38
C ALA A 19 4.96 -13.32 -9.96
N ARG A 20 6.26 -13.57 -10.12
CA ARG A 20 7.31 -12.56 -9.89
C ARG A 20 7.28 -11.44 -10.92
N VAL A 21 6.91 -11.72 -12.16
CA VAL A 21 6.67 -10.68 -13.19
C VAL A 21 5.48 -9.81 -12.81
N GLN A 22 4.37 -10.41 -12.37
CA GLN A 22 3.20 -9.67 -11.87
C GLN A 22 3.55 -8.78 -10.66
N LEU A 23 4.37 -9.31 -9.75
CA LEU A 23 4.87 -8.56 -8.59
C LEU A 23 5.72 -7.35 -9.03
N ALA A 24 6.67 -7.54 -9.97
CA ALA A 24 7.52 -6.47 -10.47
C ALA A 24 6.68 -5.34 -11.12
N GLN A 25 5.68 -5.69 -11.93
CA GLN A 25 4.75 -4.73 -12.53
C GLN A 25 3.97 -3.95 -11.47
N ALA A 26 3.46 -4.64 -10.45
CA ALA A 26 2.73 -3.98 -9.36
C ALA A 26 3.62 -3.02 -8.56
N LEU A 27 4.88 -3.39 -8.31
CA LEU A 27 5.85 -2.53 -7.60
C LEU A 27 6.22 -1.27 -8.40
N ASP A 28 6.45 -1.40 -9.71
CA ASP A 28 6.72 -0.24 -10.58
C ASP A 28 5.51 0.70 -10.65
N GLU A 29 4.31 0.13 -10.76
CA GLU A 29 3.07 0.90 -10.76
C GLU A 29 2.84 1.63 -9.42
N ILE A 30 3.08 0.98 -8.28
CA ILE A 30 3.03 1.60 -6.95
C ILE A 30 4.01 2.78 -6.90
N GLY A 31 5.27 2.60 -7.31
CA GLY A 31 6.27 3.68 -7.27
C GLY A 31 5.94 4.86 -8.21
N ARG A 32 5.19 4.63 -9.30
CA ARG A 32 4.64 5.70 -10.15
C ARG A 32 3.48 6.40 -9.46
N LEU A 33 2.55 5.65 -8.87
CA LEU A 33 1.36 6.18 -8.22
C LEU A 33 1.71 6.97 -6.95
N GLU A 34 2.65 6.51 -6.12
CA GLU A 34 3.12 7.23 -4.94
C GLU A 34 3.66 8.62 -5.29
N ARG A 35 4.48 8.71 -6.35
CA ARG A 35 4.98 10.00 -6.85
C ARG A 35 3.84 10.89 -7.34
N SER A 36 2.87 10.32 -8.06
CA SER A 36 1.70 11.04 -8.54
C SER A 36 0.83 11.55 -7.39
N VAL A 37 0.57 10.73 -6.37
CA VAL A 37 -0.19 11.12 -5.17
C VAL A 37 0.51 12.25 -4.44
N ALA A 38 1.84 12.19 -4.28
CA ALA A 38 2.63 13.26 -3.66
C ALA A 38 2.55 14.58 -4.46
N GLU A 39 2.67 14.51 -5.79
CA GLU A 39 2.55 15.69 -6.66
C GLU A 39 1.15 16.30 -6.61
N LYS A 40 0.12 15.46 -6.61
CA LYS A 40 -1.28 15.90 -6.51
C LYS A 40 -1.58 16.50 -5.14
N SER A 41 -1.07 15.92 -4.06
CA SER A 41 -1.17 16.48 -2.70
C SER A 41 -0.56 17.88 -2.63
N ALA A 42 0.64 18.07 -3.19
CA ALA A 42 1.26 19.39 -3.27
C ALA A 42 0.45 20.38 -4.14
N THR A 43 -0.25 19.88 -5.16
CA THR A 43 -1.14 20.70 -6.01
C THR A 43 -2.42 21.07 -5.29
N VAL A 44 -3.01 20.18 -4.49
CA VAL A 44 -4.14 20.48 -3.59
C VAL A 44 -3.76 21.58 -2.61
N SER A 45 -2.58 21.52 -1.99
CA SER A 45 -2.11 22.56 -1.08
C SER A 45 -1.99 23.93 -1.76
N ARG A 46 -1.36 23.98 -2.95
CA ARG A 46 -1.27 25.23 -3.74
C ARG A 46 -2.64 25.77 -4.15
N ALA A 47 -3.58 24.89 -4.49
CA ALA A 47 -4.92 25.30 -4.87
C ALA A 47 -5.71 25.86 -3.67
N HIS A 48 -5.49 25.37 -2.45
CA HIS A 48 -6.02 26.00 -1.23
C HIS A 48 -5.42 27.39 -0.97
N GLU A 49 -4.12 27.58 -1.23
CA GLU A 49 -3.48 28.90 -1.14
C GLU A 49 -4.13 29.89 -2.14
N MET A 50 -4.46 29.45 -3.35
CA MET A 50 -5.17 30.27 -4.34
C MET A 50 -6.57 30.66 -3.86
N ILE A 51 -7.31 29.76 -3.20
CA ILE A 51 -8.60 30.12 -2.59
C ILE A 51 -8.41 31.16 -1.49
N ALA A 52 -7.42 30.98 -0.62
CA ALA A 52 -7.15 31.93 0.45
C ALA A 52 -6.83 33.33 -0.10
N GLU A 53 -6.07 33.41 -1.20
CA GLU A 53 -5.79 34.67 -1.88
C GLU A 53 -7.03 35.27 -2.55
N ALA A 54 -7.85 34.45 -3.21
CA ALA A 54 -9.09 34.91 -3.83
C ALA A 54 -10.11 35.43 -2.79
N ILE A 55 -10.16 34.82 -1.60
CA ILE A 55 -10.97 35.32 -0.47
C ILE A 55 -10.46 36.69 -0.02
N ARG A 56 -9.13 36.87 0.11
CA ARG A 56 -8.57 38.19 0.47
C ARG A 56 -8.91 39.26 -0.58
N GLU A 57 -8.78 38.95 -1.86
CA GLU A 57 -9.14 39.89 -2.94
C GLU A 57 -10.64 40.21 -2.93
N GLN A 58 -11.51 39.23 -2.61
CA GLN A 58 -12.94 39.50 -2.41
C GLN A 58 -13.15 40.46 -1.23
N ASP A 59 -12.56 40.19 -0.07
CA ASP A 59 -12.69 41.03 1.12
C ASP A 59 -12.22 42.47 0.84
N GLU A 60 -11.10 42.63 0.13
CA GLU A 60 -10.59 43.94 -0.31
C GLU A 60 -11.54 44.65 -1.28
N ALA A 61 -12.13 43.90 -2.23
CA ALA A 61 -13.10 44.44 -3.16
C ALA A 61 -14.40 44.88 -2.45
N GLU A 62 -14.87 44.12 -1.46
CA GLU A 62 -16.02 44.47 -0.62
C GLU A 62 -15.75 45.73 0.20
N GLN A 63 -14.57 45.84 0.81
CA GLN A 63 -14.14 47.08 1.48
C GLN A 63 -14.07 48.26 0.51
N GLY A 64 -13.62 48.03 -0.73
CA GLY A 64 -13.62 49.03 -1.80
C GLY A 64 -15.02 49.55 -2.14
N VAL A 65 -16.02 48.66 -2.20
CA VAL A 65 -17.43 49.03 -2.41
C VAL A 65 -17.97 49.85 -1.23
N GLU A 66 -17.70 49.46 0.02
CA GLU A 66 -18.16 50.24 1.17
C GLU A 66 -17.45 51.62 1.24
N SER A 67 -16.17 51.69 0.91
CA SER A 67 -15.43 52.96 0.79
C SER A 67 -16.02 53.87 -0.31
N ALA A 68 -16.35 53.31 -1.47
CA ALA A 68 -17.01 54.03 -2.56
C ALA A 68 -18.39 54.56 -2.13
N ARG A 69 -19.14 53.76 -1.36
CA ARG A 69 -20.45 54.15 -0.81
C ARG A 69 -20.35 55.29 0.21
N VAL A 70 -19.39 55.21 1.14
CA VAL A 70 -19.12 56.30 2.09
C VAL A 70 -18.73 57.58 1.36
N THR A 71 -17.86 57.47 0.36
CA THR A 71 -17.44 58.60 -0.48
C THR A 71 -18.61 59.24 -1.21
N LEU A 72 -19.49 58.44 -1.82
CA LEU A 72 -20.70 58.92 -2.50
C LEU A 72 -21.63 59.64 -1.50
N ARG A 73 -21.86 59.05 -0.33
CA ARG A 73 -22.71 59.63 0.72
C ARG A 73 -22.18 60.99 1.18
N THR A 74 -20.88 61.10 1.45
CA THR A 74 -20.24 62.36 1.87
C THR A 74 -20.41 63.44 0.79
N ARG A 75 -20.16 63.10 -0.48
CA ARG A 75 -20.34 64.04 -1.60
C ARG A 75 -21.79 64.50 -1.76
N MET A 76 -22.77 63.61 -1.60
CA MET A 76 -24.19 63.97 -1.64
C MET A 76 -24.55 64.96 -0.52
N ILE A 77 -24.02 64.74 0.69
CA ILE A 77 -24.22 65.65 1.83
C ILE A 77 -23.58 67.03 1.53
N ASP A 78 -22.36 67.06 0.99
CA ASP A 78 -21.66 68.30 0.66
C ASP A 78 -22.34 69.09 -0.46
N SER A 79 -22.80 68.42 -1.52
CA SER A 79 -23.61 69.03 -2.58
C SER A 79 -24.92 69.60 -2.04
N ALA A 80 -25.63 68.86 -1.18
CA ALA A 80 -26.85 69.35 -0.55
C ALA A 80 -26.60 70.59 0.34
N ARG A 81 -25.44 70.66 1.00
CA ARG A 81 -25.06 71.78 1.87
C ARG A 81 -24.62 73.03 1.11
N THR A 82 -23.95 72.85 -0.02
CA THR A 82 -23.34 73.95 -0.80
C THR A 82 -24.21 74.42 -1.97
N GLY A 83 -25.28 73.69 -2.31
CA GLY A 83 -26.14 73.97 -3.46
C GLY A 83 -25.47 73.72 -4.81
N SER A 84 -24.27 73.16 -4.83
CA SER A 84 -23.52 72.85 -6.06
C SER A 84 -23.89 71.45 -6.57
N PRO A 85 -24.13 71.29 -7.90
CA PRO A 85 -24.48 70.00 -8.48
C PRO A 85 -23.34 68.99 -8.27
N ALA A 86 -23.69 67.79 -7.80
CA ALA A 86 -22.73 66.68 -7.70
C ALA A 86 -22.31 66.25 -9.11
N LEU A 87 -21.00 66.24 -9.38
CA LEU A 87 -20.45 65.64 -10.60
C LEU A 87 -20.70 64.13 -10.60
N ARG A 88 -21.12 63.60 -11.75
CA ARG A 88 -21.29 62.15 -11.95
C ARG A 88 -19.91 61.51 -11.97
N ASP A 89 -19.66 60.62 -11.03
CA ASP A 89 -18.41 59.86 -10.91
C ASP A 89 -18.76 58.36 -10.84
N ASP A 90 -17.97 57.52 -11.51
CA ASP A 90 -18.27 56.09 -11.70
C ASP A 90 -17.57 55.18 -10.68
N VAL A 91 -17.16 55.74 -9.54
CA VAL A 91 -16.45 55.03 -8.46
C VAL A 91 -17.22 53.79 -7.99
N MET A 92 -18.54 53.90 -7.87
CA MET A 92 -19.38 52.74 -7.50
C MET A 92 -19.40 51.68 -8.60
N GLY A 93 -19.48 52.08 -9.87
CA GLY A 93 -19.45 51.16 -11.01
C GLY A 93 -18.13 50.39 -11.08
N MET A 94 -17.01 51.10 -10.91
CA MET A 94 -15.67 50.48 -10.84
C MET A 94 -15.51 49.54 -9.64
N ALA A 95 -16.01 49.93 -8.46
CA ALA A 95 -15.94 49.09 -7.27
C ALA A 95 -16.78 47.80 -7.41
N HIS A 96 -17.99 47.91 -7.97
CA HIS A 96 -18.81 46.74 -8.27
C HIS A 96 -18.19 45.85 -9.35
N ALA A 97 -17.57 46.43 -10.37
CA ALA A 97 -16.86 45.66 -11.39
C ALA A 97 -15.67 44.88 -10.79
N ARG A 98 -14.89 45.50 -9.88
CA ARG A 98 -13.82 44.79 -9.17
C ARG A 98 -14.36 43.64 -8.31
N LEU A 99 -15.45 43.87 -7.57
CA LEU A 99 -16.09 42.83 -6.75
C LEU A 99 -16.61 41.67 -7.61
N ALA A 100 -17.19 41.95 -8.78
CA ALA A 100 -17.62 40.91 -9.71
C ALA A 100 -16.45 40.04 -10.18
N THR A 101 -15.34 40.67 -10.60
CA THR A 101 -14.12 39.95 -11.01
C THR A 101 -13.53 39.11 -9.86
N ALA A 102 -13.52 39.64 -8.64
CA ALA A 102 -13.03 38.90 -7.46
C ALA A 102 -13.88 37.66 -7.16
N ASN A 103 -15.22 37.79 -7.26
CA ASN A 103 -16.13 36.66 -7.10
C ASN A 103 -15.96 35.59 -8.19
N GLU A 104 -15.74 36.01 -9.45
CA GLU A 104 -15.42 35.09 -10.54
C GLU A 104 -14.10 34.35 -10.31
N ALA A 105 -13.08 35.06 -9.82
CA ALA A 105 -11.78 34.46 -9.48
C ALA A 105 -11.90 33.44 -8.34
N LEU A 106 -12.69 33.73 -7.30
CA LEU A 106 -12.96 32.79 -6.21
C LEU A 106 -13.70 31.55 -6.70
N ALA A 107 -14.74 31.74 -7.52
CA ALA A 107 -15.49 30.61 -8.10
C ALA A 107 -14.59 29.73 -8.98
N ALA A 108 -13.71 30.34 -9.78
CA ALA A 108 -12.72 29.61 -10.59
C ALA A 108 -11.70 28.84 -9.71
N ALA A 109 -11.22 29.45 -8.63
CA ALA A 109 -10.30 28.82 -7.69
C ALA A 109 -10.95 27.61 -6.98
N GLN A 110 -12.21 27.74 -6.55
CA GLN A 110 -12.99 26.65 -5.95
C GLN A 110 -13.20 25.49 -6.93
N ALA A 111 -13.57 25.80 -8.18
CA ALA A 111 -13.73 24.78 -9.22
C ALA A 111 -12.40 24.04 -9.50
N ALA A 112 -11.28 24.76 -9.53
CA ALA A 112 -9.96 24.16 -9.71
C ALA A 112 -9.58 23.21 -8.57
N VAL A 113 -9.87 23.56 -7.31
CA VAL A 113 -9.63 22.67 -6.16
C VAL A 113 -10.43 21.38 -6.28
N GLU A 114 -11.70 21.44 -6.68
CA GLU A 114 -12.55 20.24 -6.79
C GLU A 114 -12.02 19.26 -7.85
N VAL A 115 -11.53 19.78 -8.98
CA VAL A 115 -10.90 18.97 -10.05
C VAL A 115 -9.60 18.34 -9.56
N VAL A 116 -8.78 19.08 -8.82
CA VAL A 116 -7.51 18.53 -8.29
C VAL A 116 -7.79 17.49 -7.21
N ARG A 117 -8.79 17.72 -6.35
CA ARG A 117 -9.19 16.79 -5.27
C ARG A 117 -9.72 15.47 -5.83
N SER A 118 -10.66 15.52 -6.77
CA SER A 118 -11.17 14.30 -7.43
C SER A 118 -10.04 13.52 -8.12
N SER A 119 -9.15 14.20 -8.84
CA SER A 119 -7.97 13.56 -9.43
C SER A 119 -7.05 12.94 -8.37
N HIS A 120 -6.88 13.57 -7.21
CA HIS A 120 -6.07 13.03 -6.12
C HIS A 120 -6.69 11.74 -5.55
N GLU A 121 -7.99 11.75 -5.27
CA GLU A 121 -8.74 10.59 -4.77
C GLU A 121 -8.66 9.40 -5.74
N GLU A 122 -8.82 9.63 -7.04
CA GLU A 122 -8.66 8.59 -8.08
C GLU A 122 -7.26 7.93 -8.04
N HIS A 123 -6.21 8.72 -7.83
CA HIS A 123 -4.84 8.20 -7.73
C HIS A 123 -4.60 7.42 -6.43
N GLU A 124 -5.23 7.81 -5.32
CA GLU A 124 -5.17 7.07 -4.06
C GLU A 124 -5.89 5.71 -4.18
N GLU A 125 -7.07 5.67 -4.79
CA GLU A 125 -7.79 4.43 -5.06
C GLU A 125 -6.98 3.48 -5.96
N ALA A 126 -6.37 4.04 -7.02
CA ALA A 126 -5.48 3.29 -7.90
C ALA A 126 -4.28 2.71 -7.15
N LEU A 127 -3.70 3.47 -6.20
CA LEU A 127 -2.58 3.03 -5.37
C LEU A 127 -2.99 1.84 -4.49
N VAL A 128 -4.16 1.91 -3.84
CA VAL A 128 -4.70 0.80 -3.04
C VAL A 128 -4.92 -0.44 -3.91
N SER A 129 -5.46 -0.28 -5.12
CA SER A 129 -5.65 -1.38 -6.08
C SER A 129 -4.31 -2.01 -6.50
N ALA A 130 -3.28 -1.21 -6.76
CA ALA A 130 -1.94 -1.70 -7.08
C ALA A 130 -1.30 -2.44 -5.89
N GLN A 131 -1.48 -1.95 -4.66
CA GLN A 131 -1.04 -2.64 -3.44
C GLN A 131 -1.75 -4.00 -3.24
N ARG A 132 -3.05 -4.09 -3.54
CA ARG A 132 -3.78 -5.37 -3.51
C ARG A 132 -3.21 -6.35 -4.55
N ARG A 133 -2.92 -5.88 -5.77
CA ARG A 133 -2.27 -6.71 -6.80
C ARG A 133 -0.89 -7.18 -6.39
N ARG A 134 -0.07 -6.33 -5.77
CA ARG A 134 1.22 -6.72 -5.17
C ARG A 134 1.03 -7.84 -4.14
N ASN A 135 0.11 -7.66 -3.19
CA ASN A 135 -0.13 -8.66 -2.15
C ASN A 135 -0.65 -10.00 -2.72
N ALA A 136 -1.52 -9.95 -3.74
CA ALA A 136 -1.98 -11.14 -4.44
C ALA A 136 -0.86 -11.85 -5.21
N ALA A 137 0.05 -11.11 -5.84
CA ALA A 137 1.21 -11.69 -6.52
C ALA A 137 2.18 -12.34 -5.52
N ILE A 138 2.41 -11.71 -4.35
CA ILE A 138 3.16 -12.32 -3.26
C ILE A 138 2.49 -13.63 -2.84
N ALA A 139 1.19 -13.64 -2.56
CA ALA A 139 0.47 -14.86 -2.15
C ALA A 139 0.67 -16.01 -3.15
N LYS A 140 0.56 -15.76 -4.47
CA LYS A 140 0.80 -16.77 -5.50
C LYS A 140 2.23 -17.35 -5.46
N ILE A 141 3.24 -16.51 -5.21
CA ILE A 141 4.63 -17.00 -5.07
C ILE A 141 4.74 -17.97 -3.89
N PHE A 142 4.01 -17.73 -2.80
CA PHE A 142 4.00 -18.63 -1.65
C PHE A 142 3.16 -19.88 -1.88
N ASP A 143 2.03 -19.78 -2.58
CA ASP A 143 1.20 -20.93 -2.94
C ASP A 143 2.01 -21.96 -3.76
N ASP A 144 2.82 -21.50 -4.72
CA ASP A 144 3.74 -22.36 -5.49
C ASP A 144 4.74 -23.10 -4.59
N GLU A 145 5.18 -22.48 -3.48
CA GLU A 145 6.08 -23.13 -2.52
C GLU A 145 5.36 -24.09 -1.58
N VAL A 146 4.10 -23.83 -1.23
CA VAL A 146 3.29 -24.72 -0.38
C VAL A 146 3.17 -26.09 -1.01
N ASP A 147 2.89 -26.15 -2.32
CA ASP A 147 2.81 -27.43 -3.05
C ASP A 147 4.15 -28.18 -3.02
N GLY A 148 5.26 -27.45 -3.16
CA GLY A 148 6.60 -28.01 -3.07
C GLY A 148 6.94 -28.57 -1.68
N ILE A 149 6.61 -27.82 -0.62
CA ILE A 149 6.81 -28.24 0.78
C ILE A 149 5.90 -29.43 1.09
N LEU A 150 4.67 -29.44 0.59
CA LEU A 150 3.73 -30.54 0.79
C LEU A 150 4.26 -31.83 0.18
N ALA A 151 4.75 -31.77 -1.06
CA ALA A 151 5.35 -32.92 -1.74
C ALA A 151 6.58 -33.46 -0.98
N GLU A 152 7.48 -32.57 -0.55
CA GLU A 152 8.67 -32.93 0.24
C GLU A 152 8.30 -33.54 1.60
N THR A 153 7.27 -32.99 2.26
CA THR A 153 6.78 -33.51 3.54
C THR A 153 6.20 -34.92 3.39
N ILE A 154 5.45 -35.16 2.30
CA ILE A 154 4.94 -36.50 1.96
C ILE A 154 6.11 -37.48 1.75
N GLU A 155 7.14 -37.08 1.00
CA GLU A 155 8.31 -37.92 0.75
C GLU A 155 9.05 -38.26 2.05
N LEU A 156 9.27 -37.28 2.94
CA LEU A 156 9.91 -37.49 4.24
C LEU A 156 9.10 -38.43 5.13
N ARG A 157 7.77 -38.25 5.16
CA ARG A 157 6.87 -39.13 5.90
C ARG A 157 6.97 -40.56 5.36
N ASP A 158 6.95 -40.75 4.06
CA ASP A 158 6.98 -42.07 3.44
C ASP A 158 8.33 -42.77 3.68
N LYS A 159 9.45 -42.02 3.60
CA LYS A 159 10.79 -42.52 3.99
C LYS A 159 10.85 -42.93 5.46
N PHE A 160 10.29 -42.11 6.34
CA PHE A 160 10.24 -42.37 7.78
C PHE A 160 9.41 -43.63 8.09
N LEU A 161 8.22 -43.75 7.50
CA LEU A 161 7.37 -44.94 7.62
C LEU A 161 8.06 -46.19 7.07
N GLY A 162 8.74 -46.10 5.92
CA GLY A 162 9.55 -47.19 5.36
C GLY A 162 10.63 -47.67 6.34
N LYS A 163 11.34 -46.74 7.00
CA LYS A 163 12.33 -47.08 8.03
C LYS A 163 11.74 -47.69 9.29
N LEU A 164 10.55 -47.28 9.71
CA LEU A 164 9.86 -47.94 10.82
C LEU A 164 9.43 -49.37 10.47
N ILE A 165 9.00 -49.61 9.23
CA ILE A 165 8.69 -50.97 8.75
C ILE A 165 9.95 -51.84 8.74
N GLU A 166 11.07 -51.34 8.19
CA GLU A 166 12.36 -52.05 8.23
C GLU A 166 12.77 -52.36 9.68
N LEU A 167 12.67 -51.38 10.58
CA LEU A 167 13.01 -51.54 11.98
C LEU A 167 12.14 -52.60 12.66
N ARG A 168 10.83 -52.61 12.41
CA ARG A 168 9.89 -53.62 12.93
C ARG A 168 10.20 -55.01 12.37
N PHE A 169 10.55 -55.09 11.10
CA PHE A 169 10.93 -56.34 10.46
C PHE A 169 12.21 -56.88 11.11
N VAL A 170 13.25 -56.07 11.22
CA VAL A 170 14.52 -56.46 11.87
C VAL A 170 14.31 -56.82 13.34
N SER A 171 13.52 -56.05 14.09
CA SER A 171 13.23 -56.36 15.50
C SER A 171 12.47 -57.67 15.66
N SER A 172 11.57 -58.01 14.73
CA SER A 172 10.86 -59.30 14.73
C SER A 172 11.79 -60.50 14.50
N LEU A 173 12.87 -60.32 13.73
CA LEU A 173 13.86 -61.36 13.46
C LEU A 173 14.91 -61.49 14.57
N ALA A 174 15.26 -60.39 15.23
CA ALA A 174 16.29 -60.36 16.26
C ALA A 174 15.91 -61.07 17.57
N GLY A 175 14.62 -61.37 17.77
CA GLY A 175 14.09 -61.96 18.99
C GLY A 175 14.03 -60.97 20.15
N ASN A 176 13.04 -61.13 21.03
CA ASN A 176 12.89 -60.28 22.22
C ASN A 176 13.85 -60.76 23.31
N ALA A 177 15.08 -60.23 23.32
CA ALA A 177 16.00 -60.46 24.42
C ALA A 177 15.43 -59.88 25.72
N TRP A 178 15.24 -60.74 26.73
CA TRP A 178 14.86 -60.32 28.08
C TRP A 178 16.10 -60.33 28.99
N PRO A 179 16.37 -59.25 29.76
CA PRO A 179 15.61 -58.00 29.83
C PRO A 179 15.83 -57.07 28.62
N PRO A 180 14.84 -56.21 28.29
CA PRO A 180 14.93 -55.31 27.15
C PRO A 180 16.00 -54.24 27.36
N THR A 181 16.86 -54.07 26.34
CA THR A 181 17.86 -52.99 26.31
C THR A 181 17.18 -51.63 26.17
N ASP A 182 17.85 -50.55 26.59
CA ASP A 182 17.29 -49.19 26.44
C ASP A 182 17.06 -48.82 24.97
N ARG A 183 17.85 -49.40 24.06
CA ARG A 183 17.64 -49.30 22.62
C ARG A 183 16.33 -49.96 22.19
N SER A 184 16.02 -51.16 22.68
CA SER A 184 14.74 -51.84 22.40
C SER A 184 13.54 -51.07 22.94
N LYS A 185 13.63 -50.51 24.16
CA LYS A 185 12.59 -49.64 24.73
C LYS A 185 12.35 -48.38 23.91
N ALA A 186 13.40 -47.77 23.37
CA ALA A 186 13.30 -46.60 22.49
C ALA A 186 12.63 -46.94 21.15
N ILE A 187 12.97 -48.09 20.56
CA ILE A 187 12.33 -48.62 19.36
C ILE A 187 10.85 -48.90 19.63
N ASP A 188 10.51 -49.57 20.73
CA ASP A 188 9.12 -49.82 21.11
C ASP A 188 8.34 -48.52 21.34
N ARG A 189 8.94 -47.49 21.92
CA ARG A 189 8.30 -46.17 22.03
C ARG A 189 8.04 -45.51 20.68
N LEU A 190 8.98 -45.60 19.74
CA LEU A 190 8.81 -45.08 18.38
C LEU A 190 7.73 -45.84 17.60
N MET A 191 7.67 -47.16 17.75
CA MET A 191 6.73 -48.04 17.06
C MET A 191 5.31 -47.96 17.64
N ASN A 192 5.18 -47.66 18.94
CA ASN A 192 3.90 -47.57 19.64
C ASN A 192 3.48 -46.13 19.96
N MET A 193 4.25 -45.12 19.52
CA MET A 193 3.81 -43.74 19.60
C MET A 193 2.57 -43.61 18.72
N PRO A 194 1.40 -43.23 19.25
CA PRO A 194 0.30 -42.87 18.39
C PRO A 194 0.76 -41.66 17.57
N PHE A 195 0.84 -41.79 16.25
CA PHE A 195 0.97 -40.65 15.32
C PHE A 195 -0.26 -39.71 15.37
N GLY A 196 -1.14 -39.87 16.36
CA GLY A 196 -2.41 -39.17 16.49
C GLY A 196 -2.24 -37.75 17.03
N SER A 197 -2.98 -36.83 16.41
CA SER A 197 -3.42 -35.47 16.77
C SER A 197 -2.58 -34.56 17.68
N THR A 198 -1.94 -35.04 18.73
CA THR A 198 -1.21 -34.24 19.73
C THR A 198 0.07 -33.60 19.18
N LEU A 199 0.70 -34.19 18.15
CA LEU A 199 1.82 -33.56 17.43
C LEU A 199 1.36 -32.37 16.56
N HIS A 200 0.13 -32.38 16.04
CA HIS A 200 -0.38 -31.27 15.24
C HIS A 200 -0.76 -30.04 16.08
N GLU A 201 -1.24 -30.23 17.32
CA GLU A 201 -1.52 -29.13 18.26
C GLU A 201 -0.24 -28.42 18.75
N ALA A 202 0.93 -29.08 18.62
CA ALA A 202 2.23 -28.53 19.06
C ALA A 202 2.94 -27.68 18.00
N VAL A 203 2.58 -27.77 16.71
CA VAL A 203 3.23 -27.00 15.64
C VAL A 203 2.54 -25.64 15.50
N ARG A 204 2.80 -24.74 16.45
CA ARG A 204 2.32 -23.36 16.37
C ARG A 204 3.42 -22.41 15.89
N THR A 205 3.12 -21.61 14.88
CA THR A 205 4.05 -20.65 14.25
C THR A 205 4.42 -19.45 15.14
N ASP A 206 3.73 -19.29 16.27
CA ASP A 206 3.94 -18.26 17.28
C ASP A 206 4.92 -18.69 18.39
N THR A 207 5.32 -19.96 18.45
CA THR A 207 6.24 -20.47 19.49
C THR A 207 7.69 -20.05 19.24
N ALA A 208 8.49 -19.97 20.31
CA ALA A 208 9.94 -19.72 20.22
C ALA A 208 10.67 -20.82 19.43
N ALA A 209 10.22 -22.07 19.57
CA ALA A 209 10.77 -23.23 18.86
C ALA A 209 10.54 -23.18 17.35
N ALA A 210 9.47 -22.52 16.89
CA ALA A 210 9.17 -22.36 15.46
C ALA A 210 9.90 -21.18 14.80
N GLN A 211 10.39 -20.20 15.58
CA GLN A 211 11.01 -18.99 15.02
C GLN A 211 12.18 -19.24 14.06
N PRO A 212 13.09 -20.21 14.30
CA PRO A 212 14.18 -20.50 13.35
C PRO A 212 13.68 -20.88 11.96
N VAL A 213 12.50 -21.49 11.87
CA VAL A 213 11.88 -21.89 10.59
C VAL A 213 11.02 -20.75 10.04
N VAL A 214 10.21 -20.10 10.87
CA VAL A 214 9.21 -19.11 10.42
C VAL A 214 9.83 -17.74 10.09
N ARG A 215 10.89 -17.33 10.79
CA ARG A 215 11.48 -15.99 10.62
C ARG A 215 12.03 -15.74 9.21
N PRO A 216 12.80 -16.66 8.59
CA PRO A 216 13.23 -16.49 7.19
C PRO A 216 12.07 -16.27 6.22
N TRP A 217 10.93 -16.93 6.43
CA TRP A 217 9.74 -16.73 5.59
C TRP A 217 9.11 -15.36 5.80
N ARG A 218 9.03 -14.85 7.04
CA ARG A 218 8.56 -13.47 7.30
C ARG A 218 9.48 -12.44 6.67
N ASP A 219 10.79 -12.63 6.77
CA ASP A 219 11.79 -11.74 6.18
C ASP A 219 11.68 -11.72 4.65
N ALA A 220 11.40 -12.88 4.04
CA ALA A 220 11.15 -12.99 2.59
C ALA A 220 9.87 -12.26 2.16
N ILE A 221 8.77 -12.33 2.94
CA ILE A 221 7.56 -11.53 2.67
C ILE A 221 7.90 -10.04 2.65
N GLN A 222 8.64 -9.56 3.65
CA GLN A 222 9.04 -8.15 3.73
C GLN A 222 9.96 -7.75 2.57
N ALA A 223 10.91 -8.60 2.19
CA ALA A 223 11.78 -8.34 1.06
C ALA A 223 10.99 -8.25 -0.26
N LEU A 224 10.04 -9.17 -0.48
CA LEU A 224 9.18 -9.19 -1.68
C LEU A 224 8.25 -7.97 -1.79
N GLN A 225 7.98 -7.25 -0.69
CA GLN A 225 7.23 -5.99 -0.75
C GLN A 225 7.98 -4.87 -1.47
N SER A 226 9.30 -5.02 -1.67
CA SER A 226 10.16 -3.99 -2.27
C SER A 226 11.02 -4.50 -3.44
N ASP A 227 11.28 -5.81 -3.51
CA ASP A 227 12.05 -6.44 -4.58
C ASP A 227 11.38 -7.73 -5.05
N ALA A 228 10.90 -7.74 -6.29
CA ALA A 228 10.28 -8.92 -6.90
C ALA A 228 11.26 -10.10 -7.08
N ASN A 229 12.57 -9.84 -7.02
CA ASN A 229 13.63 -10.83 -7.11
C ASN A 229 14.17 -11.27 -5.74
N ALA A 230 13.54 -10.84 -4.64
CA ALA A 230 13.92 -11.28 -3.30
C ALA A 230 13.94 -12.81 -3.21
N GLN A 231 14.99 -13.33 -2.59
CA GLN A 231 15.20 -14.76 -2.44
C GLN A 231 14.22 -15.33 -1.42
N LEU A 232 13.71 -16.52 -1.73
CA LEU A 232 12.93 -17.32 -0.77
C LEU A 232 13.89 -18.13 0.09
N PRO A 233 13.49 -18.52 1.32
CA PRO A 233 14.29 -19.40 2.15
C PRO A 233 14.60 -20.69 1.42
N THR A 234 15.85 -21.14 1.49
CA THR A 234 16.23 -22.46 0.98
C THR A 234 15.52 -23.54 1.77
N ARG A 235 14.88 -24.49 1.07
CA ARG A 235 14.31 -25.70 1.68
C ARG A 235 15.40 -26.43 2.46
N ALA A 236 15.08 -26.87 3.67
CA ALA A 236 16.02 -27.62 4.50
C ALA A 236 16.29 -28.96 3.82
N LYS A 237 17.52 -29.16 3.32
CA LYS A 237 17.97 -30.43 2.71
C LYS A 237 18.23 -31.50 3.77
#